data_AF-A0A3M1EBB4-F1
#
_entry.id   AF-A0A3M1EBB4-F1
#
_cell.length_a   1.000
_cell.length_b   1.000
_cell.length_c   1.000
_cell.angle_alpha   90.00
_cell.angle_beta   90.00
_cell.angle_gamma   90.00
#
_symmetry.space_group_name_H-M   'P 1'
#
loop_
_entity.id
_entity.type
_entity.pdbx_description
1 polymer ?
#
loop_
_entity_poly.entity_id
_entity_poly.type
_entity_poly.pdbx_seq_one_letter_code
_entity_poly.pdbx_strand_id
1 'polypeptide(L)'
;MNWSRVLYLLLAVGIGAFFFSQVFTGLEQADVKTLKEVATLAQNGKIEQITVQEDELDIKLVGGAKLLSYKEPGVSIGETLHNMGVTDEQIAKINIQVAPPSRWGGWVTLLSTLLPLVLIGFFFFFILRQAQGAGNQALSFGKSRARMFTGDKPTVTFDDVAGADEAKEELSEVVEFLREPEKFISLGARIPKGVLMVGPPGCGKTLMAKAVSGEAGVPFFSISGSEFVEMFVGVGASRVRDLFEQAKRNSPCIVFVDEIDAVGRHRGAGLGGSHDER
;
A
#
# COMPACT_ATOMS: atom_id res chain seq x y z
N MET A 1 -13.45 21.47 -1.46
CA MET A 1 -14.26 20.23 -1.41
C MET A 1 -13.39 19.09 -1.94
N ASN A 2 -13.04 18.11 -1.11
CA ASN A 2 -12.14 17.03 -1.54
C ASN A 2 -12.87 16.14 -2.53
N TRP A 3 -12.60 16.35 -3.82
CA TRP A 3 -13.24 15.64 -4.94
C TRP A 3 -13.13 14.12 -4.81
N SER A 4 -12.06 13.63 -4.17
CA SER A 4 -11.88 12.22 -3.81
C SER A 4 -12.94 11.71 -2.85
N ARG A 5 -13.32 12.46 -1.82
CA ARG A 5 -14.37 12.07 -0.86
C ARG A 5 -15.75 12.02 -1.51
N VAL A 6 -16.03 12.93 -2.44
CA VAL A 6 -17.27 12.95 -3.22
C VAL A 6 -17.35 11.72 -4.12
N LEU A 7 -16.23 11.34 -4.76
CA LEU A 7 -16.11 10.13 -5.57
C LEU A 7 -16.35 8.84 -4.75
N TYR A 8 -15.75 8.72 -3.56
CA TYR A 8 -15.98 7.55 -2.70
C TYR A 8 -17.43 7.45 -2.22
N LEU A 9 -18.07 8.57 -1.94
CA LEU A 9 -19.46 8.60 -1.50
C LEU A 9 -20.42 8.20 -2.63
N LEU A 10 -20.19 8.69 -3.86
CA LEU A 10 -20.96 8.27 -5.04
C LEU A 10 -20.78 6.78 -5.35
N LEU A 11 -19.56 6.25 -5.19
CA LEU A 11 -19.26 4.85 -5.44
C LEU A 11 -19.91 3.94 -4.39
N ALA A 12 -19.92 4.35 -3.12
CA ALA A 12 -20.62 3.64 -2.04
C ALA A 12 -22.14 3.64 -2.24
N VAL A 13 -22.72 4.77 -2.67
CA VAL A 13 -24.16 4.86 -2.99
C VAL A 13 -24.52 3.98 -4.19
N GLY A 14 -23.68 3.94 -5.22
CA GLY A 14 -23.88 3.07 -6.38
C GLY A 14 -23.85 1.58 -6.03
N ILE A 15 -22.88 1.17 -5.21
CA ILE A 15 -22.80 -0.22 -4.71
C ILE A 15 -24.00 -0.56 -3.82
N GLY A 16 -24.39 0.36 -2.92
CA GLY A 16 -25.56 0.20 -2.07
C GLY A 16 -26.85 0.05 -2.87
N ALA A 17 -27.04 0.85 -3.92
CA ALA A 17 -28.20 0.76 -4.82
C ALA A 17 -28.20 -0.55 -5.62
N PHE A 18 -27.04 -1.03 -6.07
CA PHE A 18 -26.91 -2.30 -6.77
C PHE A 18 -27.26 -3.50 -5.87
N PHE A 19 -26.74 -3.53 -4.64
CA PHE A 19 -27.07 -4.56 -3.66
C PHE A 19 -28.53 -4.47 -3.19
N PHE A 20 -29.05 -3.26 -2.99
CA PHE A 20 -30.45 -3.04 -2.66
C PHE A 20 -31.37 -3.53 -3.78
N SER A 21 -31.01 -3.28 -5.04
CA SER A 21 -31.72 -3.84 -6.19
C SER A 21 -31.70 -5.37 -6.15
N GLN A 22 -30.53 -6.01 -5.97
CA GLN A 22 -30.44 -7.48 -5.89
C GLN A 22 -31.28 -8.09 -4.76
N VAL A 23 -31.38 -7.41 -3.62
CA VAL A 23 -32.22 -7.86 -2.49
C VAL A 23 -33.70 -7.64 -2.77
N PHE A 24 -34.06 -6.54 -3.45
CA PHE A 24 -35.46 -6.19 -3.71
C PHE A 24 -36.08 -6.98 -4.88
N THR A 25 -35.29 -7.37 -5.89
CA THR A 25 -35.77 -8.25 -6.97
C THR A 25 -36.16 -9.65 -6.48
N GLY A 26 -35.76 -10.04 -5.26
CA GLY A 26 -36.16 -11.31 -4.64
C GLY A 26 -37.56 -11.32 -4.00
N LEU A 27 -38.26 -10.17 -3.93
CA LEU A 27 -39.54 -10.04 -3.22
C LEU A 27 -40.77 -10.21 -4.11
N GLU A 28 -40.64 -10.17 -5.43
CA GLU A 28 -41.74 -10.35 -6.38
C GLU A 28 -41.73 -11.79 -6.92
N GLN A 29 -41.92 -12.77 -6.03
CA GLN A 29 -42.16 -14.15 -6.45
C GLN A 29 -43.57 -14.23 -7.04
N ALA A 30 -43.67 -14.11 -8.37
CA ALA A 30 -44.89 -14.50 -9.06
C ALA A 30 -45.19 -15.98 -8.75
N ASP A 31 -46.45 -16.31 -8.47
CA ASP A 31 -46.89 -17.67 -8.14
C ASP A 31 -46.64 -18.59 -9.34
N VAL A 32 -45.58 -19.40 -9.27
CA VAL A 32 -45.17 -20.30 -10.34
C VAL A 32 -46.02 -21.57 -10.29
N LYS A 33 -46.81 -21.82 -11.34
CA LYS A 33 -47.65 -23.02 -11.48
C LYS A 33 -47.05 -24.01 -12.46
N THR A 34 -47.28 -25.30 -12.21
CA THR A 34 -46.85 -26.38 -13.12
C THR A 34 -47.72 -26.42 -14.38
N LEU A 35 -47.19 -26.92 -15.50
CA LEU A 35 -47.97 -27.08 -16.74
C LEU A 35 -49.26 -27.89 -16.55
N LYS A 36 -49.26 -28.87 -15.63
CA LYS A 36 -50.45 -29.66 -15.29
C LYS A 36 -51.54 -28.80 -14.64
N GLU A 37 -51.16 -27.88 -13.76
CA GLU A 37 -52.09 -26.92 -13.15
C GLU A 37 -52.59 -25.92 -14.18
N VAL A 38 -51.72 -25.46 -15.09
CA VAL A 38 -52.11 -24.61 -16.23
C VAL A 38 -53.11 -25.32 -17.13
N ALA A 39 -52.89 -26.59 -17.47
CA ALA A 39 -53.82 -27.40 -18.26
C ALA A 39 -55.18 -27.55 -17.53
N THR A 40 -55.15 -27.75 -16.21
CA THR A 40 -56.38 -27.83 -15.39
C THR A 40 -57.14 -26.49 -15.38
N LEU A 41 -56.42 -25.37 -15.31
CA LEU A 41 -57.02 -24.02 -15.36
C LEU A 41 -57.57 -23.70 -16.76
N ALA A 42 -56.91 -24.17 -17.81
CA ALA A 42 -57.37 -24.09 -19.20
C ALA A 42 -58.65 -24.88 -19.41
N GLN A 43 -58.71 -26.13 -18.92
CA GLN A 43 -59.92 -26.98 -18.98
C GLN A 43 -61.11 -26.33 -18.27
N ASN A 44 -60.85 -25.66 -17.14
CA ASN A 44 -61.88 -24.96 -16.38
C ASN A 44 -62.25 -23.58 -16.97
N GLY A 45 -61.68 -23.19 -18.11
CA GLY A 45 -61.97 -21.92 -18.79
C GLY A 45 -61.56 -20.68 -17.99
N LYS A 46 -60.59 -20.81 -17.07
CA LYS A 46 -60.15 -19.73 -16.18
C LYS A 46 -59.02 -18.88 -16.76
N ILE A 47 -58.50 -19.24 -17.94
CA ILE A 47 -57.39 -18.54 -18.61
C ILE A 47 -57.95 -17.60 -19.68
N GLU A 48 -57.56 -16.33 -19.62
CA GLU A 48 -57.93 -15.30 -20.59
C GLU A 48 -56.88 -15.19 -21.70
N GLN A 49 -55.60 -15.15 -21.32
CA GLN A 49 -54.48 -14.93 -22.24
C GLN A 49 -53.24 -15.69 -21.76
N ILE A 50 -52.51 -16.28 -22.71
CA ILE A 50 -51.18 -16.85 -22.48
C ILE A 50 -50.20 -16.09 -23.37
N THR A 51 -49.25 -15.39 -22.75
CA THR A 51 -48.16 -14.73 -23.45
C THR A 51 -46.91 -15.59 -23.34
N VAL A 52 -46.42 -16.09 -24.46
CA VAL A 52 -45.23 -16.95 -24.53
C VAL A 52 -44.01 -16.07 -24.80
N GLN A 53 -43.05 -16.08 -23.88
CA GLN A 53 -41.74 -15.42 -23.99
C GLN A 53 -40.65 -16.49 -23.90
N GLU A 54 -40.14 -16.93 -25.05
CA GLU A 54 -39.24 -18.10 -25.15
C GLU A 54 -39.85 -19.35 -24.49
N ASP A 55 -39.38 -19.72 -23.29
CA ASP A 55 -39.84 -20.86 -22.51
C ASP A 55 -40.72 -20.45 -21.32
N GLU A 56 -40.84 -19.14 -21.05
CA GLU A 56 -41.68 -18.57 -20.01
C GLU A 56 -43.10 -18.29 -20.53
N LEU A 57 -44.09 -18.57 -19.68
CA LEU A 57 -45.51 -18.35 -19.94
C LEU A 57 -46.07 -17.37 -18.92
N ASP A 58 -46.42 -16.15 -19.36
CA ASP A 58 -47.21 -15.21 -18.56
C ASP A 58 -48.69 -15.46 -18.82
N ILE A 59 -49.37 -15.99 -17.80
CA ILE A 59 -50.75 -16.45 -17.87
C ILE A 59 -51.62 -15.45 -17.13
N LYS A 60 -52.55 -14.82 -17.86
CA LYS A 60 -53.57 -13.94 -17.29
C LYS A 60 -54.86 -14.72 -17.09
N LEU A 61 -55.31 -14.80 -15.83
CA LEU A 61 -56.59 -15.44 -15.49
C LEU A 61 -57.77 -14.50 -15.73
N VAL A 62 -58.94 -15.10 -15.97
CA VAL A 62 -60.24 -14.43 -16.00
C VAL A 62 -60.52 -13.90 -14.58
N GLY A 63 -60.20 -12.62 -14.35
CA GLY A 63 -60.18 -12.01 -13.01
C GLY A 63 -58.94 -11.14 -12.75
N GLY A 64 -57.97 -11.11 -13.66
CA GLY A 64 -56.83 -10.18 -13.66
C GLY A 64 -55.59 -10.65 -12.88
N ALA A 65 -55.66 -11.79 -12.20
CA ALA A 65 -54.49 -12.41 -11.59
C ALA A 65 -53.51 -12.91 -12.66
N LYS A 66 -52.21 -12.66 -12.45
CA LYS A 66 -51.11 -13.14 -13.30
C LYS A 66 -50.42 -14.33 -12.64
N LEU A 67 -50.12 -15.34 -13.43
CA LEU A 67 -49.38 -16.54 -13.03
C LEU A 67 -48.21 -16.73 -13.98
N LEU A 68 -47.12 -17.30 -13.47
CA LEU A 68 -45.99 -17.71 -14.30
C LEU A 68 -45.95 -19.23 -14.42
N SER A 69 -45.59 -19.72 -15.60
CA SER A 69 -45.29 -21.13 -15.84
C SER A 69 -44.16 -21.25 -16.86
N TYR A 70 -43.62 -22.45 -17.02
CA TYR A 70 -42.52 -22.73 -17.92
C TYR A 70 -42.86 -23.93 -18.81
N LYS A 71 -42.50 -23.86 -20.09
CA LYS A 71 -42.64 -24.95 -21.04
C LYS A 71 -41.27 -25.53 -21.43
N GLU A 72 -41.29 -26.70 -22.05
CA GLU A 72 -40.08 -27.29 -22.62
C GLU A 72 -39.61 -26.50 -23.84
N PRO A 73 -38.28 -26.35 -24.03
CA PRO A 73 -37.71 -25.63 -25.17
C PRO A 73 -38.14 -26.24 -26.50
N GLY A 74 -38.57 -25.39 -27.44
CA GLY A 74 -38.90 -25.80 -28.81
C GLY A 74 -40.27 -26.48 -29.01
N VAL A 75 -41.08 -26.64 -27.96
CA VAL A 75 -42.43 -27.23 -28.07
C VAL A 75 -43.50 -26.13 -28.13
N SER A 76 -44.54 -26.32 -28.93
CA SER A 76 -45.70 -25.42 -28.98
C SER A 76 -46.58 -25.60 -27.75
N ILE A 77 -46.90 -24.51 -27.03
CA ILE A 77 -47.76 -24.58 -25.83
C ILE A 77 -49.15 -25.14 -26.16
N GLY A 78 -49.68 -24.87 -27.35
CA GLY A 78 -50.96 -25.42 -27.78
C GLY A 78 -50.93 -26.95 -27.87
N GLU A 79 -49.83 -27.49 -28.40
CA GLU A 79 -49.64 -28.94 -28.54
C GLU A 79 -49.38 -29.60 -27.18
N THR A 80 -48.61 -28.96 -26.30
CA THR A 80 -48.41 -29.42 -24.91
C THR A 80 -49.73 -29.48 -24.14
N LEU A 81 -50.57 -28.45 -24.24
CA LEU A 81 -51.88 -28.41 -23.58
C LEU A 81 -52.84 -29.45 -24.16
N HIS A 82 -52.84 -29.64 -25.48
CA HIS A 82 -53.61 -30.69 -26.15
C HIS A 82 -53.21 -32.09 -25.65
N ASN A 83 -51.91 -32.37 -25.56
CA ASN A 83 -51.39 -33.65 -25.03
C ASN A 83 -51.72 -33.86 -23.54
N MET A 84 -51.98 -32.79 -22.79
CA MET A 84 -52.44 -32.83 -21.40
C MET A 84 -53.97 -32.90 -21.25
N GLY A 85 -54.70 -33.04 -22.36
CA GLY A 85 -56.15 -33.25 -22.38
C GLY A 85 -56.97 -31.95 -22.42
N VAL A 86 -56.41 -30.82 -22.84
CA VAL A 86 -57.17 -29.61 -23.16
C VAL A 86 -57.73 -29.73 -24.59
N THR A 87 -59.04 -29.59 -24.77
CA THR A 87 -59.66 -29.72 -26.10
C THR A 87 -59.35 -28.54 -27.00
N ASP A 88 -59.34 -28.74 -28.33
CA ASP A 88 -59.08 -27.67 -29.31
C ASP A 88 -60.06 -26.49 -29.18
N GLU A 89 -61.30 -26.75 -28.79
CA GLU A 89 -62.31 -25.72 -28.53
C GLU A 89 -61.99 -24.84 -27.31
N GLN A 90 -61.31 -25.40 -26.31
CA GLN A 90 -60.86 -24.67 -25.13
C GLN A 90 -59.59 -23.88 -25.43
N ILE A 91 -58.67 -24.42 -26.24
CA ILE A 91 -57.46 -23.72 -26.69
C ILE A 91 -57.84 -22.53 -27.58
N ALA A 92 -58.82 -22.68 -28.47
CA ALA A 92 -59.29 -21.60 -29.35
C ALA A 92 -59.91 -20.41 -28.59
N LYS A 93 -60.38 -20.61 -27.35
CA LYS A 93 -60.89 -19.54 -26.47
C LYS A 93 -59.78 -18.75 -25.78
N ILE A 94 -58.55 -19.28 -25.75
CA ILE A 94 -57.41 -18.64 -25.11
C ILE A 94 -56.65 -17.81 -26.14
N ASN A 95 -56.43 -16.53 -25.85
CA ASN A 95 -55.60 -15.69 -26.70
C ASN A 95 -54.12 -16.02 -26.45
N ILE A 96 -53.51 -16.81 -27.34
CA ILE A 96 -52.08 -17.16 -27.26
C ILE A 96 -51.28 -16.15 -28.09
N GLN A 97 -50.46 -15.34 -27.42
CA GLN A 97 -49.58 -14.37 -28.07
C GLN A 97 -48.11 -14.77 -27.86
N VAL A 98 -47.33 -14.76 -28.93
CA VAL A 98 -45.88 -14.95 -28.84
C VAL A 98 -45.24 -13.57 -28.81
N ALA A 99 -44.68 -13.20 -27.66
CA ALA A 99 -43.97 -11.94 -27.52
C ALA A 99 -42.48 -12.14 -27.86
N PRO A 100 -41.85 -11.19 -28.58
CA PRO A 100 -40.43 -11.25 -28.85
C PRO A 100 -39.63 -11.15 -27.54
N PRO A 101 -38.45 -11.78 -27.44
CA PRO A 101 -37.63 -11.72 -26.25
C PRO A 101 -37.28 -10.27 -25.91
N SER A 102 -37.31 -9.95 -24.62
CA SER A 102 -36.99 -8.60 -24.14
C SER A 102 -35.53 -8.26 -24.45
N ARG A 103 -35.31 -7.40 -25.46
CA ARG A 103 -33.99 -6.88 -25.81
C ARG A 103 -33.31 -6.18 -24.63
N TRP A 104 -34.09 -5.59 -23.72
CA TRP A 104 -33.60 -4.95 -22.51
C TRP A 104 -32.99 -5.95 -21.53
N GLY A 105 -33.51 -7.18 -21.44
CA GLY A 105 -32.95 -8.23 -20.58
C GLY A 105 -31.51 -8.58 -20.96
N GLY A 106 -31.21 -8.71 -22.26
CA GLY A 106 -29.85 -8.97 -22.74
C GLY A 106 -28.84 -7.88 -22.37
N TRP A 107 -29.25 -6.60 -22.46
CA TRP A 107 -28.39 -5.47 -22.05
C TRP A 107 -28.16 -5.42 -20.55
N VAL A 108 -29.19 -5.72 -19.75
CA VAL A 108 -29.08 -5.79 -18.29
C VAL A 108 -28.13 -6.92 -17.88
N THR A 109 -28.26 -8.10 -18.49
CA THR A 109 -27.35 -9.23 -18.25
C THR A 109 -25.90 -8.87 -18.62
N LEU A 110 -25.67 -8.33 -19.81
CA LEU A 110 -24.33 -7.90 -20.24
C LEU A 110 -23.73 -6.85 -19.31
N LEU A 111 -24.51 -5.83 -18.92
CA LEU A 111 -24.05 -4.80 -18.01
C LEU A 111 -23.73 -5.38 -16.62
N SER A 112 -24.57 -6.28 -16.11
CA SER A 112 -24.35 -6.92 -14.81
C SER A 112 -23.08 -7.81 -14.78
N THR A 113 -22.74 -8.46 -15.90
CA THR A 113 -21.52 -9.28 -16.03
C THR A 113 -20.27 -8.43 -16.24
N LEU A 114 -20.37 -7.33 -16.99
CA LEU A 114 -19.23 -6.46 -17.29
C LEU A 114 -18.92 -5.46 -16.17
N LEU A 115 -19.92 -5.05 -15.38
CA LEU A 115 -19.77 -4.06 -14.33
C LEU A 115 -18.72 -4.45 -13.26
N PRO A 116 -18.68 -5.69 -12.74
CA PRO A 116 -17.60 -6.13 -11.84
C PRO A 116 -16.20 -6.07 -12.48
N LEU A 117 -16.08 -6.47 -13.75
CA LEU A 117 -14.80 -6.45 -14.48
C LEU A 117 -14.29 -5.01 -14.68
N VAL A 118 -15.19 -4.10 -15.04
CA VAL A 118 -14.88 -2.67 -15.20
C VAL A 118 -14.49 -2.03 -13.88
N LEU A 119 -15.16 -2.36 -12.78
CA LEU A 119 -14.81 -1.84 -11.45
C LEU A 119 -13.43 -2.30 -10.99
N ILE A 120 -13.09 -3.57 -11.21
CA ILE A 120 -11.75 -4.10 -10.92
C ILE A 120 -10.70 -3.41 -11.80
N GLY A 121 -10.95 -3.29 -13.10
CA GLY A 121 -10.05 -2.60 -14.03
C GLY A 121 -9.82 -1.13 -13.63
N PHE A 122 -10.89 -0.42 -13.26
CA PHE A 122 -10.82 0.96 -12.79
C PHE A 122 -10.08 1.08 -11.45
N PHE A 123 -10.30 0.16 -10.52
CA PHE A 123 -9.59 0.10 -9.24
C PHE A 123 -8.09 -0.10 -9.42
N PHE A 124 -7.68 -1.06 -10.27
CA PHE A 124 -6.27 -1.28 -10.59
C PHE A 124 -5.65 -0.11 -11.34
N PHE A 125 -6.37 0.49 -12.29
CA PHE A 125 -5.92 1.70 -12.98
C PHE A 125 -5.68 2.86 -12.00
N PHE A 126 -6.57 3.03 -11.01
CA PHE A 126 -6.44 4.05 -9.99
C PHE A 126 -5.26 3.77 -9.04
N ILE A 127 -5.06 2.52 -8.61
CA ILE A 127 -3.91 2.11 -7.80
C ILE A 127 -2.61 2.34 -8.54
N LEU A 128 -2.52 1.96 -9.81
CA LEU A 128 -1.31 2.16 -10.62
C LEU A 128 -0.98 3.65 -10.77
N ARG A 129 -2.00 4.49 -10.94
CA ARG A 129 -1.84 5.95 -10.99
C ARG A 129 -1.44 6.56 -9.64
N GLN A 130 -1.92 6.02 -8.52
CA GLN A 130 -1.51 6.45 -7.18
C GLN A 130 -0.10 5.95 -6.82
N ALA A 131 0.25 4.74 -7.23
CA ALA A 131 1.55 4.12 -7.00
C ALA A 131 2.68 4.87 -7.72
N GLN A 132 2.43 5.46 -8.90
CA GLN A 132 3.43 6.34 -9.56
C GLN A 132 3.71 7.63 -8.77
N GLY A 133 2.80 8.10 -7.91
CA GLY A 133 3.04 9.20 -6.96
C GLY A 133 3.79 8.77 -5.69
N ALA A 134 3.72 7.49 -5.32
CA ALA A 134 4.42 6.91 -4.16
C ALA A 134 5.71 6.14 -4.53
N GLY A 135 5.97 5.91 -5.82
CA GLY A 135 7.10 5.14 -6.34
C GLY A 135 8.47 5.76 -6.02
N ASN A 136 8.50 7.02 -5.59
CA ASN A 136 9.71 7.67 -5.11
C ASN A 136 10.07 7.32 -3.66
N GLN A 137 9.18 6.68 -2.90
CA GLN A 137 9.46 6.21 -1.52
C GLN A 137 9.98 4.77 -1.48
N ALA A 138 9.51 3.88 -2.35
CA ALA A 138 10.00 2.50 -2.42
C ALA A 138 11.44 2.41 -2.96
N LEU A 139 11.82 3.28 -3.90
CA LEU A 139 13.22 3.43 -4.37
C LEU A 139 14.13 4.16 -3.36
N SER A 140 13.57 4.74 -2.29
CA SER A 140 14.35 5.38 -1.21
C SER A 140 14.80 4.43 -0.10
N PHE A 141 14.51 3.12 -0.21
CA PHE A 141 14.98 2.11 0.75
C PHE A 141 16.46 1.74 0.55
N GLY A 142 17.01 1.95 -0.66
CA GLY A 142 18.42 1.64 -0.99
C GLY A 142 19.35 2.85 -1.01
N LYS A 143 18.82 4.07 -1.12
CA LYS A 143 19.57 5.28 -0.79
C LYS A 143 19.29 5.55 0.66
N SER A 144 20.28 5.29 1.52
CA SER A 144 20.37 5.95 2.82
C SER A 144 19.83 7.36 2.60
N ARG A 145 18.70 7.72 3.23
CA ARG A 145 18.38 9.12 3.44
C ARG A 145 19.52 9.58 4.33
N ALA A 146 20.64 9.91 3.71
CA ALA A 146 21.84 10.35 4.38
C ALA A 146 21.31 11.47 5.26
N ARG A 147 21.30 11.20 6.58
CA ARG A 147 21.15 12.26 7.56
C ARG A 147 22.15 13.28 7.07
N MET A 148 21.65 14.42 6.60
CA MET A 148 22.53 15.50 6.21
C MET A 148 23.22 15.81 7.52
N PHE A 149 24.48 15.40 7.66
CA PHE A 149 25.24 15.69 8.86
C PHE A 149 25.58 17.16 8.70
N THR A 150 24.66 18.03 9.07
CA THR A 150 24.97 19.44 9.24
C THR A 150 25.96 19.46 10.38
N GLY A 151 27.22 19.77 10.06
CA GLY A 151 28.25 19.92 11.08
C GLY A 151 27.79 21.04 12.02
N ASP A 152 27.33 20.67 13.20
CA ASP A 152 26.97 21.63 14.23
C ASP A 152 28.25 22.37 14.61
N LYS A 153 28.14 23.66 14.90
CA LYS A 153 29.22 24.41 15.53
C LYS A 153 28.93 24.43 17.03
N PRO A 154 29.54 23.54 17.83
CA PRO A 154 29.26 23.49 19.25
C PRO A 154 29.72 24.80 19.88
N THR A 155 28.91 25.32 20.81
CA THR A 155 29.29 26.49 21.63
C THR A 155 30.03 26.09 22.90
N VAL A 156 30.23 24.79 23.12
CA VAL A 156 30.90 24.22 24.30
C VAL A 156 32.41 24.41 24.15
N THR A 157 33.08 24.82 25.22
CA THR A 157 34.52 25.11 25.29
C THR A 157 35.19 24.29 26.40
N PHE A 158 36.52 24.38 26.57
CA PHE A 158 37.23 23.67 27.65
C PHE A 158 36.84 24.17 29.05
N ASP A 159 36.34 25.40 29.15
CA ASP A 159 35.83 25.97 30.40
C ASP A 159 34.56 25.24 30.89
N ASP A 160 33.79 24.66 29.96
CA ASP A 160 32.57 23.91 30.27
C ASP A 160 32.84 22.46 30.73
N VAL A 161 34.10 22.00 30.63
CA VAL A 161 34.51 20.65 31.04
C VAL A 161 35.20 20.73 32.40
N ALA A 162 34.66 20.09 33.43
CA ALA A 162 35.29 20.08 34.74
C ALA A 162 36.41 19.02 34.84
N GLY A 163 37.59 19.40 35.34
CA GLY A 163 38.73 18.51 35.55
C GLY A 163 39.40 18.00 34.27
N ALA A 164 40.09 16.85 34.36
CA ALA A 164 40.84 16.22 33.28
C ALA A 164 41.91 17.15 32.66
N ASP A 165 42.63 17.88 33.51
CA ASP A 165 43.57 18.93 33.10
C ASP A 165 44.66 18.41 32.16
N GLU A 166 45.20 17.21 32.43
CA GLU A 166 46.18 16.54 31.56
C GLU A 166 45.61 16.28 30.14
N ALA A 167 44.38 15.79 30.05
CA ALA A 167 43.73 15.51 28.76
C ALA A 167 43.37 16.81 28.01
N LYS A 168 43.01 17.88 28.73
CA LYS A 168 42.79 19.21 28.13
C LYS A 168 44.09 19.78 27.56
N GLU A 169 45.20 19.63 28.28
CA GLU A 169 46.52 20.09 27.82
C GLU A 169 46.93 19.35 26.54
N GLU A 170 46.83 18.02 26.50
CA GLU A 170 47.11 17.24 25.27
C GLU A 170 46.18 17.61 24.10
N LEU A 171 44.89 17.82 24.37
CA LEU A 171 43.93 18.21 23.34
C LEU A 171 44.07 19.67 22.90
N SER A 172 44.69 20.53 23.70
CA SER A 172 44.97 21.92 23.33
C SER A 172 45.93 22.01 22.14
N GLU A 173 46.89 21.08 22.03
CA GLU A 173 47.76 20.96 20.85
C GLU A 173 46.96 20.62 19.58
N VAL A 174 45.93 19.78 19.71
CA VAL A 174 45.03 19.43 18.61
C VAL A 174 44.20 20.64 18.19
N VAL A 175 43.75 21.46 19.15
CA VAL A 175 43.05 22.72 18.87
C VAL A 175 43.96 23.69 18.12
N GLU A 176 45.21 23.88 18.58
CA GLU A 176 46.18 24.76 17.90
C GLU A 176 46.43 24.29 16.47
N PHE A 177 46.55 22.98 16.25
CA PHE A 177 46.68 22.40 14.93
C PHE A 177 45.49 22.73 14.00
N LEU A 178 44.26 22.66 14.52
CA LEU A 178 43.06 22.95 13.73
C LEU A 178 42.92 24.46 13.40
N ARG A 179 43.45 25.34 14.25
CA ARG A 179 43.42 26.80 14.04
C ARG A 179 44.55 27.28 13.12
N GLU A 180 45.76 26.74 13.28
CA GLU A 180 46.96 27.18 12.57
C GLU A 180 47.70 26.01 11.86
N PRO A 181 47.07 25.29 10.93
CA PRO A 181 47.67 24.11 10.31
C PRO A 181 48.96 24.40 9.53
N GLU A 182 49.09 25.61 8.96
CA GLU A 182 50.26 26.04 8.18
C GLU A 182 51.55 26.09 9.02
N LYS A 183 51.44 26.50 10.29
CA LYS A 183 52.55 26.56 11.24
C LYS A 183 53.19 25.19 11.42
N PHE A 184 52.38 24.14 11.61
CA PHE A 184 52.86 22.77 11.81
C PHE A 184 53.44 22.15 10.53
N ILE A 185 52.83 22.44 9.37
CA ILE A 185 53.34 21.97 8.07
C ILE A 185 54.71 22.60 7.77
N SER A 186 54.91 23.88 8.07
CA SER A 186 56.18 24.58 7.85
C SER A 186 57.34 24.02 8.68
N LEU A 187 57.03 23.50 9.88
CA LEU A 187 57.98 22.83 10.78
C LEU A 187 58.24 21.37 10.39
N GLY A 188 57.55 20.84 9.37
CA GLY A 188 57.65 19.44 8.96
C GLY A 188 57.01 18.45 9.95
N ALA A 189 56.17 18.94 10.87
CA ALA A 189 55.49 18.10 11.84
C ALA A 189 54.39 17.25 11.16
N ARG A 190 54.28 15.98 11.55
CA ARG A 190 53.18 15.12 11.11
C ARG A 190 51.97 15.33 11.98
N ILE A 191 50.87 15.65 11.33
CA ILE A 191 49.58 15.91 11.96
C ILE A 191 49.02 14.58 12.51
N PRO A 192 48.66 14.52 13.81
CA PRO A 192 47.93 13.38 14.37
C PRO A 192 46.62 13.18 13.60
N LYS A 193 46.40 11.99 13.06
CA LYS A 193 45.21 11.71 12.22
C LYS A 193 43.95 11.36 13.03
N GLY A 194 44.09 11.14 14.33
CA GLY A 194 42.99 10.78 15.22
C GLY A 194 43.46 10.62 16.66
N VAL A 195 42.52 10.80 17.58
CA VAL A 195 42.70 10.62 19.02
C VAL A 195 41.69 9.59 19.49
N LEU A 196 42.13 8.62 20.30
CA LEU A 196 41.25 7.64 20.93
C LEU A 196 41.14 7.97 22.42
N MET A 197 39.95 8.41 22.85
CA MET A 197 39.67 8.65 24.26
C MET A 197 39.12 7.39 24.91
N VAL A 198 39.83 6.87 25.92
CA VAL A 198 39.44 5.66 26.65
C VAL A 198 39.13 6.02 28.10
N GLY A 199 38.05 5.45 28.62
CA GLY A 199 37.67 5.61 30.02
C GLY A 199 36.29 5.08 30.31
N PRO A 200 35.90 4.95 31.60
CA PRO A 200 34.57 4.51 32.00
C PRO A 200 33.44 5.32 31.35
N PRO A 201 32.21 4.76 31.26
CA PRO A 201 31.05 5.53 30.83
C PRO A 201 30.80 6.70 31.79
N GLY A 202 30.39 7.85 31.26
CA GLY A 202 30.10 9.04 32.06
C GLY A 202 31.29 9.97 32.35
N CYS A 203 32.52 9.64 31.94
CA CYS A 203 33.71 10.50 32.13
C CYS A 203 33.82 11.69 31.15
N GLY A 204 32.72 12.12 30.52
CA GLY A 204 32.73 13.32 29.69
C GLY A 204 33.44 13.23 28.33
N LYS A 205 33.77 12.03 27.81
CA LYS A 205 34.46 11.85 26.51
C LYS A 205 33.78 12.61 25.35
N THR A 206 32.46 12.45 25.21
CA THR A 206 31.67 13.13 24.18
C THR A 206 31.61 14.64 24.41
N LEU A 207 31.62 15.09 25.67
CA LEU A 207 31.64 16.51 26.02
C LEU A 207 33.00 17.13 25.67
N MET A 208 34.09 16.43 25.99
CA MET A 208 35.46 16.83 25.64
C MET A 208 35.64 16.96 24.13
N ALA A 209 35.16 16.00 23.33
CA ALA A 209 35.21 16.10 21.86
C ALA A 209 34.48 17.35 21.32
N LYS A 210 33.33 17.69 21.90
CA LYS A 210 32.58 18.91 21.53
C LYS A 210 33.34 20.17 21.93
N ALA A 211 33.97 20.18 23.11
CA ALA A 211 34.79 21.27 23.59
C ALA A 211 35.97 21.56 22.65
N VAL A 212 36.70 20.53 22.20
CA VAL A 212 37.79 20.68 21.21
C VAL A 212 37.29 21.34 19.91
N SER A 213 36.10 20.95 19.43
CA SER A 213 35.51 21.54 18.22
C SER A 213 35.10 23.00 18.42
N GLY A 214 34.53 23.33 19.59
CA GLY A 214 34.13 24.69 19.93
C GLY A 214 35.33 25.62 20.10
N GLU A 215 36.39 25.17 20.77
CA GLU A 215 37.66 25.88 20.92
C GLU A 215 38.34 26.18 19.58
N ALA A 216 38.35 25.18 18.69
CA ALA A 216 38.89 25.35 17.34
C ALA A 216 37.94 26.13 16.40
N GLY A 217 36.66 26.27 16.75
CA GLY A 217 35.65 26.93 15.93
C GLY A 217 35.30 26.18 14.64
N VAL A 218 35.53 24.87 14.59
CA VAL A 218 35.34 24.01 13.40
C VAL A 218 34.03 23.21 13.47
N PRO A 219 33.47 22.76 12.34
CA PRO A 219 32.28 21.91 12.33
C PRO A 219 32.51 20.57 13.04
N PHE A 220 31.51 20.12 13.80
CA PHE A 220 31.50 18.86 14.54
C PHE A 220 30.54 17.86 13.89
N PHE A 221 31.07 16.74 13.41
CA PHE A 221 30.31 15.61 12.89
C PHE A 221 30.32 14.50 13.92
N SER A 222 29.16 13.97 14.30
CA SER A 222 29.04 12.90 15.28
C SER A 222 28.29 11.70 14.71
N ILE A 223 28.80 10.51 14.95
CA ILE A 223 28.15 9.23 14.64
C ILE A 223 28.42 8.23 15.77
N SER A 224 27.47 7.34 16.05
CA SER A 224 27.73 6.21 16.95
C SER A 224 28.24 5.02 16.16
N GLY A 225 29.23 4.31 16.68
CA GLY A 225 29.80 3.10 16.10
C GLY A 225 28.77 1.99 15.93
N SER A 226 27.76 1.94 16.81
CA SER A 226 26.64 1.02 16.68
C SER A 226 25.76 1.31 15.45
N GLU A 227 25.75 2.53 14.90
CA GLU A 227 25.01 2.86 13.66
C GLU A 227 25.63 2.23 12.40
N PHE A 228 26.87 1.73 12.49
CA PHE A 228 27.51 0.98 11.39
C PHE A 228 27.12 -0.50 11.39
N VAL A 229 26.55 -1.01 12.48
CA VAL A 229 26.16 -2.42 12.62
C VAL A 229 24.69 -2.56 12.26
N GLU A 230 24.41 -2.80 10.98
CA GLU A 230 23.03 -2.98 10.49
C GLU A 230 22.78 -4.40 9.95
N MET A 231 21.49 -4.77 9.89
CA MET A 231 21.06 -6.07 9.35
C MET A 231 21.30 -6.21 7.83
N PHE A 232 21.46 -5.08 7.13
CA PHE A 232 21.63 -5.04 5.68
C PHE A 232 23.10 -4.86 5.32
N VAL A 233 23.62 -5.81 4.55
CA VAL A 233 25.00 -5.83 4.05
C VAL A 233 25.29 -4.55 3.24
N GLY A 234 26.46 -3.96 3.46
CA GLY A 234 26.94 -2.78 2.72
C GLY A 234 26.36 -1.43 3.14
N VAL A 235 25.28 -1.38 3.94
CA VAL A 235 24.67 -0.10 4.37
C VAL A 235 25.58 0.67 5.32
N GLY A 236 26.19 -0.01 6.30
CA GLY A 236 27.17 0.60 7.21
C GLY A 236 28.37 1.17 6.46
N ALA A 237 28.93 0.42 5.51
CA ALA A 237 30.05 0.87 4.69
C ALA A 237 29.72 2.10 3.83
N SER A 238 28.49 2.19 3.30
CA SER A 238 28.06 3.40 2.57
C SER A 238 28.01 4.62 3.48
N ARG A 239 27.49 4.49 4.71
CA ARG A 239 27.42 5.61 5.67
C ARG A 239 28.79 6.14 6.05
N VAL A 240 29.76 5.25 6.27
CA VAL A 240 31.16 5.66 6.53
C VAL A 240 31.67 6.51 5.36
N ARG A 241 31.48 6.06 4.12
CA ARG A 241 31.93 6.81 2.94
C ARG A 241 31.25 8.18 2.85
N ASP A 242 29.93 8.21 3.00
CA ASP A 242 29.14 9.45 2.90
C ASP A 242 29.53 10.46 4.00
N LEU A 243 29.76 9.98 5.23
CA LEU A 243 30.22 10.79 6.36
C LEU A 243 31.59 11.42 6.06
N PHE A 244 32.56 10.62 5.63
CA PHE A 244 33.90 11.13 5.30
C PHE A 244 33.90 12.03 4.05
N GLU A 245 33.00 11.82 3.10
CA GLU A 245 32.83 12.71 1.96
C GLU A 245 32.29 14.09 2.38
N GLN A 246 31.28 14.11 3.26
CA GLN A 246 30.74 15.36 3.83
C GLN A 246 31.77 16.08 4.70
N ALA A 247 32.52 15.35 5.54
CA ALA A 247 33.57 15.91 6.38
C ALA A 247 34.68 16.57 5.53
N LYS A 248 35.15 15.90 4.46
CA LYS A 248 36.17 16.47 3.55
C LYS A 248 35.73 17.79 2.90
N ARG A 249 34.45 17.93 2.57
CA ARG A 249 33.89 19.16 2.00
C ARG A 249 33.83 20.32 3.00
N ASN A 250 33.84 20.01 4.31
CA ASN A 250 33.77 20.98 5.40
C ASN A 250 35.10 21.09 6.18
N SER A 251 36.22 20.71 5.57
CA SER A 251 37.54 20.77 6.21
C SER A 251 37.98 22.22 6.46
N PRO A 252 38.62 22.55 7.60
CA PRO A 252 38.91 21.66 8.74
C PRO A 252 37.65 21.37 9.58
N CYS A 253 37.52 20.13 10.05
CA CYS A 253 36.38 19.66 10.86
C CYS A 253 36.79 18.52 11.79
N ILE A 254 35.96 18.22 12.79
CA ILE A 254 36.12 17.05 13.68
C ILE A 254 35.05 16.01 13.35
N VAL A 255 35.48 14.75 13.21
CA VAL A 255 34.60 13.58 13.10
C VAL A 255 34.72 12.77 14.37
N PHE A 256 33.67 12.76 15.18
CA PHE A 256 33.57 12.00 16.41
C PHE A 256 32.79 10.70 16.16
N VAL A 257 33.43 9.58 16.52
CA VAL A 257 32.81 8.24 16.49
C VAL A 257 32.70 7.76 17.93
N ASP A 258 31.48 7.76 18.47
CA ASP A 258 31.21 7.18 19.78
C ASP A 258 31.16 5.65 19.68
N GLU A 259 31.33 4.92 20.78
CA GLU A 259 31.17 3.44 20.83
C GLU A 259 31.90 2.68 19.70
N ILE A 260 33.13 3.08 19.37
CA ILE A 260 33.92 2.46 18.29
C ILE A 260 34.23 0.97 18.54
N ASP A 261 34.11 0.51 19.78
CA ASP A 261 34.22 -0.89 20.17
C ASP A 261 33.14 -1.77 19.52
N ALA A 262 31.99 -1.20 19.14
CA ALA A 262 30.94 -1.91 18.40
C ALA A 262 31.41 -2.42 17.02
N VAL A 263 32.35 -1.72 16.38
CA VAL A 263 32.91 -2.08 15.07
C VAL A 263 34.29 -2.75 15.16
N GLY A 264 35.05 -2.49 16.24
CA GLY A 264 36.45 -2.92 16.38
C GLY A 264 36.69 -4.34 16.88
N ARG A 265 35.67 -5.19 17.04
CA ARG A 265 35.85 -6.53 17.62
C ARG A 265 36.61 -7.45 16.65
N HIS A 266 37.70 -8.06 17.13
CA HIS A 266 38.53 -9.00 16.36
C HIS A 266 37.68 -10.09 15.70
N ARG A 267 37.94 -10.35 14.40
CA ARG A 267 37.40 -11.50 13.67
C ARG A 267 37.87 -12.79 14.36
N GLY A 268 36.96 -13.48 15.05
CA GLY A 268 37.25 -14.78 15.66
C GLY A 268 37.22 -15.87 14.60
N ALA A 269 38.24 -16.74 14.58
CA ALA A 269 38.25 -17.98 13.81
C ALA A 269 37.26 -18.98 14.43
N GLY A 270 35.96 -18.80 14.16
CA GLY A 270 34.90 -19.70 14.62
C GLY A 270 34.14 -20.28 13.43
N LEU A 271 34.22 -21.60 13.27
CA LEU A 271 33.32 -22.36 12.40
C LEU A 271 31.87 -22.14 12.85
N GLY A 272 31.16 -21.25 12.18
CA GLY A 272 29.74 -20.99 12.42
C GLY A 272 29.31 -19.76 11.64
N GLY A 273 28.50 -19.96 10.60
CA GLY A 273 28.14 -18.95 9.59
C GLY A 273 27.58 -17.64 10.17
N SER A 274 28.47 -16.69 10.45
CA SER A 274 28.13 -15.32 10.81
C SER A 274 28.59 -14.40 9.69
N HIS A 275 27.61 -13.79 9.01
CA HIS A 275 27.70 -12.71 8.02
C HIS A 275 29.09 -12.08 7.88
N ASP A 276 29.74 -12.41 6.76
CA ASP A 276 31.14 -12.14 6.46
C ASP A 276 31.42 -10.70 6.00
N GLU A 277 30.68 -9.73 6.55
CA GLU A 277 30.85 -8.31 6.25
C GLU A 277 30.63 -7.48 7.53
N ARG A 278 31.59 -7.57 8.45
CA ARG A 278 31.84 -6.59 9.51
C ARG A 278 33.20 -5.95 9.30
#